data_AF-A0AA35X529-F1
#
_entry.id   AF-A0AA35X529-F1
#
_cell.length_a   1.000
_cell.length_b   1.000
_cell.length_c   1.000
_cell.angle_alpha   90.00
_cell.angle_beta   90.00
_cell.angle_gamma   90.00
#
_symmetry.space_group_name_H-M   'P 1'
#
loop_
_entity.id
_entity.type
_entity.pdbx_description
1 polymer ?
#
loop_
_entity_poly.entity_id
_entity_poly.type
_entity_poly.pdbx_seq_one_letter_code
_entity_poly.pdbx_strand_id
1 'polypeptide(L)'
;MTISCSTKVCSFGKQVVEKVETEYARFDNGRFVYRINRSPMCDYMVSFIHRLKHLPERYMMNSVLENFTILQVVTNRDTQETLLCLAFVFEVCSTEDGSKHHVYRLIKNSGN
;
A
#
# COMPACT_ATOMS: atom_id res chain seq x y z
N MET A 1 -20.42 -10.73 2.16
CA MET A 1 -19.28 -10.76 1.22
C MET A 1 -18.00 -10.96 2.00
N THR A 2 -17.20 -11.95 1.60
CA THR A 2 -15.83 -12.15 2.09
C THR A 2 -14.87 -11.40 1.17
N ILE A 3 -13.92 -10.67 1.72
CA ILE A 3 -12.92 -9.95 0.92
C ILE A 3 -11.55 -10.59 1.06
N SER A 4 -10.75 -10.47 0.01
CA SER A 4 -9.32 -10.74 0.02
C SER A 4 -8.58 -9.43 -0.23
N CYS A 5 -7.64 -9.08 0.66
CA CYS A 5 -6.77 -7.93 0.53
C CYS A 5 -5.36 -8.42 0.19
N SER A 6 -4.93 -8.16 -1.04
CA SER A 6 -3.54 -8.37 -1.47
C SER A 6 -2.78 -7.05 -1.35
N THR A 7 -1.67 -7.07 -0.63
CA THR A 7 -0.73 -5.95 -0.51
C THR A 7 0.61 -6.38 -1.08
N LYS A 8 0.95 -5.85 -2.26
CA LYS A 8 2.17 -6.16 -3.01
C LYS A 8 3.18 -5.04 -2.83
N VAL A 9 4.39 -5.40 -2.43
CA VAL A 9 5.52 -4.48 -2.39
C VAL A 9 6.33 -4.68 -3.66
N CYS A 10 6.60 -3.59 -4.36
CA CYS A 10 7.26 -3.59 -5.64
C CYS A 10 8.56 -2.78 -5.59
N SER A 11 9.61 -3.31 -6.21
CA SER A 11 10.88 -2.62 -6.44
C SER A 11 11.19 -2.65 -7.93
N PHE A 12 11.48 -1.48 -8.51
CA PHE A 12 11.67 -1.32 -9.97
C PHE A 12 10.51 -1.94 -10.78
N GLY A 13 9.27 -1.75 -10.30
CA GLY A 13 8.05 -2.28 -10.92
C GLY A 13 7.86 -3.81 -10.78
N LYS A 14 8.77 -4.53 -10.12
CA LYS A 14 8.67 -5.97 -9.90
C LYS A 14 8.20 -6.29 -8.49
N GLN A 15 7.26 -7.22 -8.36
CA GLN A 15 6.81 -7.73 -7.06
C GLN A 15 7.97 -8.41 -6.34
N VAL A 16 8.26 -7.94 -5.13
CA VAL A 16 9.30 -8.51 -4.24
C VAL A 16 8.66 -9.38 -3.17
N VAL A 17 7.57 -8.90 -2.58
CA VAL A 17 6.80 -9.62 -1.56
C VAL A 17 5.32 -9.28 -1.70
N GLU A 18 4.47 -10.23 -1.33
CA GLU A 18 3.03 -10.06 -1.28
C GLU A 18 2.50 -10.61 0.03
N LYS A 19 1.57 -9.86 0.63
CA LYS A 19 0.79 -10.31 1.78
C LYS A 19 -0.67 -10.38 1.37
N VAL A 20 -1.31 -11.53 1.59
CA VAL A 20 -2.72 -11.75 1.30
C VAL A 20 -3.46 -12.00 2.60
N GLU A 21 -4.50 -11.22 2.86
CA GLU A 21 -5.33 -11.29 4.07
C GLU A 21 -6.80 -11.48 3.67
N THR A 22 -7.46 -12.51 4.24
CA THR A 22 -8.90 -12.69 4.07
C THR A 22 -9.63 -12.06 5.24
N GLU A 23 -10.60 -11.20 4.96
CA GLU A 23 -11.44 -10.58 5.97
C GLU A 23 -12.92 -10.86 5.75
N TYR A 24 -13.63 -10.97 6.88
CA TYR A 24 -15.05 -11.23 6.92
C TYR A 24 -15.80 -9.98 7.36
N ALA A 25 -16.95 -9.76 6.73
CA ALA A 25 -17.81 -8.64 7.05
C ALA A 25 -18.32 -8.73 8.49
N ARG A 26 -18.23 -7.62 9.23
CA ARG A 26 -18.94 -7.45 10.51
C ARG A 26 -20.00 -6.38 10.34
N PHE A 27 -21.25 -6.68 10.72
CA PHE A 27 -22.32 -5.70 10.67
C PHE A 27 -22.24 -4.78 11.89
N ASP A 28 -22.08 -3.48 11.64
CA ASP A 28 -21.86 -2.46 12.68
C ASP A 28 -22.46 -1.13 12.19
N ASN A 29 -23.37 -0.54 12.99
CA ASN A 29 -24.06 0.71 12.67
C ASN A 29 -24.67 0.77 11.25
N GLY A 30 -25.40 -0.27 10.86
CA GLY A 30 -26.11 -0.31 9.58
C GLY A 30 -25.24 -0.59 8.34
N ARG A 31 -23.94 -0.86 8.52
CA ARG A 31 -23.01 -1.15 7.42
C ARG A 31 -22.13 -2.36 7.72
N PHE A 32 -21.61 -2.97 6.66
CA PHE A 32 -20.58 -3.99 6.77
C PHE A 32 -19.21 -3.33 6.90
N VAL A 33 -18.47 -3.70 7.94
CA VAL A 33 -17.14 -3.18 8.25
C VAL A 33 -16.12 -4.33 8.20
N TYR A 34 -14.98 -4.06 7.58
CA TYR A 34 -13.83 -4.97 7.48
C TYR A 34 -12.65 -4.31 8.21
N ARG A 35 -11.91 -5.07 9.03
CA ARG A 35 -10.85 -4.51 9.87
C ARG A 35 -9.62 -5.42 9.91
N ILE A 36 -8.57 -5.02 9.20
CA ILE A 36 -7.24 -5.63 9.32
C ILE A 36 -6.50 -4.92 10.47
N ASN A 37 -6.57 -5.49 11.68
CA ASN A 37 -6.07 -4.84 12.89
C ASN A 37 -4.66 -5.30 13.25
N ARG A 38 -3.74 -4.35 13.49
CA ARG A 38 -2.36 -4.58 13.97
C ARG A 38 -1.62 -5.67 13.18
N SER A 39 -1.91 -5.73 11.88
CA SER A 39 -1.27 -6.70 11.00
C SER A 39 0.22 -6.39 10.90
N PRO A 40 1.11 -7.34 11.25
CA PRO A 40 2.54 -7.06 11.35
C PRO A 40 3.13 -6.78 9.96
N MET A 41 4.02 -5.79 9.89
CA MET A 41 4.86 -5.59 8.71
C MET A 41 5.81 -6.78 8.55
N CYS A 42 6.07 -7.19 7.32
CA CYS A 42 7.04 -8.26 7.06
C CYS A 42 8.48 -7.76 7.27
N ASP A 43 9.40 -8.70 7.50
CA ASP A 43 10.81 -8.40 7.79
C ASP A 43 11.48 -7.58 6.68
N TYR A 44 11.06 -7.78 5.43
CA TYR A 44 11.51 -6.96 4.31
C TYR A 44 11.17 -5.48 4.52
N MET A 45 9.92 -5.17 4.87
CA MET A 45 9.47 -3.79 5.10
C MET A 45 10.15 -3.17 6.32
N VAL A 46 10.30 -3.94 7.40
CA VAL A 46 11.01 -3.48 8.61
C VAL A 46 12.46 -3.16 8.28
N SER A 47 13.16 -4.05 7.56
CA SER A 47 14.54 -3.86 7.13
C SER A 47 14.69 -2.70 6.15
N PHE A 48 13.72 -2.53 5.24
CA PHE A 48 13.69 -1.42 4.29
C PHE A 48 13.61 -0.08 5.01
N ILE A 49 12.65 0.08 5.94
CA ILE A 49 12.50 1.30 6.75
C ILE A 49 13.76 1.56 7.57
N HIS A 50 14.34 0.52 8.16
CA HIS A 50 15.59 0.66 8.92
C HIS A 50 16.71 1.20 8.03
N ARG A 51 16.95 0.60 6.86
CA ARG A 51 18.01 1.06 5.93
C ARG A 51 17.76 2.46 5.39
N LEU A 52 16.51 2.77 5.04
CA LEU A 52 16.12 4.08 4.51
C LEU A 52 16.43 5.20 5.52
N LYS A 53 16.10 4.98 6.80
CA LYS A 53 16.36 5.95 7.89
C LYS A 53 17.85 6.21 8.17
N HIS A 54 18.73 5.30 7.78
CA HIS A 54 20.18 5.45 7.97
C HIS A 54 20.87 6.18 6.81
N LEU A 55 20.14 6.54 5.76
CA LEU A 55 20.70 7.36 4.69
C LEU A 55 20.98 8.78 5.23
N PRO A 56 22.13 9.38 4.87
CA PRO A 56 22.56 10.64 5.46
C PRO A 56 21.72 11.83 5.00
N GLU A 57 21.15 11.77 3.80
CA GLU A 57 20.45 12.88 3.19
C GLU A 57 19.08 12.50 2.64
N ARG A 58 18.10 13.41 2.77
CA ARG A 58 16.72 13.22 2.32
C ARG A 58 16.63 12.89 0.83
N TYR A 59 17.45 13.54 0.00
CA TYR A 59 17.42 13.28 -1.43
C TYR A 59 17.78 11.83 -1.76
N MET A 60 18.73 11.23 -1.03
CA MET A 60 19.08 9.82 -1.20
C MET A 60 17.92 8.89 -0.81
N MET A 61 17.19 9.23 0.26
CA MET A 61 15.98 8.49 0.63
C MET A 61 14.93 8.55 -0.48
N ASN A 62 14.68 9.75 -1.02
CA ASN A 62 13.72 9.95 -2.10
C ASN A 62 14.13 9.21 -3.37
N SER A 63 15.42 9.20 -3.74
CA SER A 63 15.91 8.41 -4.88
C SER A 63 15.72 6.90 -4.71
N VAL A 64 15.78 6.39 -3.48
CA VAL A 64 15.41 4.98 -3.21
C VAL A 64 13.90 4.78 -3.35
N LEU A 65 13.09 5.73 -2.86
CA LEU A 65 11.63 5.64 -2.89
C LEU A 65 11.03 5.80 -4.30
N GLU A 66 11.72 6.45 -5.24
CA GLU A 66 11.29 6.58 -6.64
C GLU A 66 10.94 5.23 -7.30
N ASN A 67 11.68 4.19 -6.93
CA ASN A 67 11.49 2.84 -7.48
C ASN A 67 10.82 1.89 -6.49
N PHE A 68 10.29 2.40 -5.38
CA PHE A 68 9.61 1.64 -4.34
C PHE A 68 8.12 1.99 -4.34
N THR A 69 7.27 1.01 -4.61
CA THR A 69 5.81 1.20 -4.64
C THR A 69 5.09 0.10 -3.90
N ILE A 70 3.87 0.38 -3.46
CA ILE A 70 2.96 -0.63 -2.90
C ILE A 70 1.69 -0.63 -3.74
N LEU A 71 1.22 -1.82 -4.11
CA LEU A 71 -0.06 -2.00 -4.78
C LEU A 71 -0.98 -2.81 -3.86
N GLN A 72 -2.08 -2.20 -3.44
CA GLN A 72 -3.11 -2.88 -2.66
C GLN A 72 -4.33 -3.15 -3.53
N VAL A 73 -4.75 -4.41 -3.59
CA VAL A 73 -5.92 -4.86 -4.35
C VAL A 73 -6.86 -5.57 -3.41
N VAL A 74 -8.08 -5.06 -3.29
CA VAL A 74 -9.15 -5.67 -2.53
C VAL A 74 -10.12 -6.31 -3.50
N THR A 75 -10.33 -7.62 -3.37
CA THR A 75 -11.25 -8.38 -4.21
C THR A 75 -12.36 -9.01 -3.38
N ASN A 76 -13.53 -9.19 -3.98
CA ASN A 76 -14.52 -10.13 -3.49
C ASN A 76 -13.97 -11.54 -3.70
N ARG A 77 -13.84 -12.32 -2.63
CA ARG A 77 -13.20 -13.64 -2.68
C ARG A 77 -14.00 -14.65 -3.51
N ASP A 78 -15.31 -14.51 -3.56
CA ASP A 78 -16.19 -15.47 -4.22
C ASP A 78 -16.32 -15.17 -5.72
N THR A 79 -16.42 -13.89 -6.08
CA THR A 79 -16.64 -13.46 -7.48
C THR A 79 -15.36 -13.04 -8.20
N GLN A 80 -14.25 -12.86 -7.48
CA GLN A 80 -13.00 -12.28 -7.97
C GLN A 80 -13.13 -10.83 -8.48
N GLU A 81 -14.26 -10.18 -8.22
CA GLU A 81 -14.48 -8.77 -8.56
C GLU A 81 -13.49 -7.88 -7.80
N THR A 82 -12.86 -6.95 -8.51
CA THR A 82 -12.00 -5.93 -7.88
C THR A 82 -12.87 -4.84 -7.28
N LEU A 83 -12.85 -4.75 -5.95
CA LEU A 83 -13.64 -3.78 -5.18
C LEU A 83 -12.88 -2.46 -5.01
N LEU A 84 -11.56 -2.55 -4.82
CA LEU A 84 -10.69 -1.39 -4.66
C LEU A 84 -9.27 -1.74 -5.13
N CYS A 85 -8.62 -0.78 -5.78
CA CYS A 85 -7.21 -0.89 -6.16
C CYS A 85 -6.52 0.44 -5.83
N LEU A 86 -5.49 0.39 -4.99
CA LEU A 86 -4.72 1.55 -4.53
C LEU A 86 -3.25 1.35 -4.90
N ALA A 87 -2.70 2.31 -5.63
CA ALA A 87 -1.27 2.40 -5.88
C ALA A 87 -0.65 3.47 -4.97
N PHE A 88 0.37 3.10 -4.22
CA PHE A 88 1.10 3.99 -3.32
C PHE A 88 2.48 4.29 -3.87
N VAL A 89 2.79 5.58 -3.93
CA VAL A 89 4.11 6.15 -4.16
C VAL A 89 4.49 6.99 -2.95
N PHE A 90 5.78 7.14 -2.70
CA PHE A 90 6.28 7.64 -1.41
C PHE A 90 7.34 8.73 -1.59
N GLU A 91 7.35 9.64 -0.64
CA GLU A 91 8.41 10.63 -0.45
C GLU A 91 8.62 10.83 1.06
N VAL A 92 9.84 11.18 1.48
CA VAL A 92 10.14 11.52 2.88
C VAL A 92 9.75 12.98 3.15
N CYS A 93 8.94 13.19 4.19
CA CYS A 93 8.52 14.53 4.60
C CYS A 93 9.69 15.36 5.17
N SER A 94 9.55 16.68 5.15
CA SER A 94 10.38 17.59 5.95
C SER A 94 10.25 17.25 7.43
N THR A 95 11.35 17.37 8.19
CA THR A 95 11.39 17.05 9.63
C THR A 95 10.42 17.85 10.49
N GLU A 96 9.96 18.99 10.01
CA GLU A 96 9.03 19.89 10.70
C GLU A 96 7.56 19.51 10.48
N ASP A 97 7.29 18.64 9.50
CA ASP A 97 5.95 18.28 9.09
C ASP A 97 5.66 16.81 9.44
N GLY A 98 4.47 16.55 10.01
CA GLY A 98 3.93 15.19 10.11
C GLY A 98 3.68 14.56 8.74
N SER A 99 3.36 13.26 8.70
CA SER A 99 3.07 12.56 7.44
C SER A 99 1.88 13.19 6.70
N LYS A 100 2.08 13.54 5.43
CA LYS A 100 1.06 14.07 4.52
C LYS A 100 0.77 13.06 3.40
N HIS A 101 -0.39 13.15 2.77
CA HIS A 101 -0.74 12.35 1.59
C HIS A 101 -1.69 13.11 0.67
N HIS A 102 -1.64 12.76 -0.62
CA HIS A 102 -2.60 13.20 -1.61
C HIS A 102 -3.25 11.98 -2.26
N VAL A 103 -4.56 12.07 -2.54
CA VAL A 103 -5.32 10.98 -3.14
C VAL A 103 -5.78 11.42 -4.52
N TYR A 104 -5.46 10.59 -5.52
CA TYR A 104 -5.83 10.82 -6.91
C TYR A 104 -6.66 9.65 -7.43
N ARG A 105 -7.65 9.94 -8.26
CA ARG A 105 -8.37 8.92 -9.01
C ARG A 105 -7.59 8.61 -10.29
N LEU A 106 -7.13 7.37 -10.41
CA LEU A 106 -6.45 6.93 -11.63
C LEU A 106 -7.45 6.86 -12.79
N ILE A 107 -7.14 7.55 -13.88
CA ILE A 107 -7.88 7.49 -15.13
C ILE A 107 -6.94 6.97 -16.20
N LYS A 108 -7.41 6.05 -17.04
CA LYS A 108 -6.71 5.70 -18.26
C LYS A 108 -7.07 6.76 -19.30
N ASN A 109 -6.15 7.65 -19.61
CA ASN A 109 -6.34 8.52 -20.76
C ASN A 109 -6.29 7.65 -22.02
N SER A 110 -7.43 7.49 -22.67
CA SER A 110 -7.53 6.96 -24.03
C SER A 110 -7.08 8.01 -25.04
N GLY A 111 -5.91 8.61 -24.84
CA GLY A 111 -5.29 9.55 -25.76
C GLY A 111 -4.38 8.81 -26.74
N ASN A 112 -4.58 9.07 -28.03
CA ASN A 112 -3.91 8.52 -29.23
C ASN A 112 -2.48 7.98 -29.05
#